data_AF-A0A9P6XYI2-F1
#
_entry.id   AF-A0A9P6XYI2-F1
#
_cell.length_a   1.000
_cell.length_b   1.000
_cell.length_c   1.000
_cell.angle_alpha   90.00
_cell.angle_beta   90.00
_cell.angle_gamma   90.00
#
_symmetry.space_group_name_H-M   'P 1'
#
loop_
_entity.id
_entity.type
_entity.pdbx_description
1 polymer ?
#
loop_
_entity_poly.entity_id
_entity_poly.type
_entity_poly.pdbx_seq_one_letter_code
_entity_poly.pdbx_strand_id
1 'polypeptide(L)'
;MTGFAAAVYMRGVRFLQVPTTLLAQVDSSVGGKTAVNHPLGKNMIGAFYQPVAVEIDTDVLNTLPAREVSAGLAEVIKYGLILDPAFWTWCEDNVQQLRDLDPEAIAYAIRRG
;
A
#
# COMPACT_ATOMS: atom_id res chain seq x y z
N MET A 1 8.90 -6.43 6.51
CA MET A 1 9.88 -7.48 6.85
C MET A 1 10.70 -7.94 5.64
N THR A 2 10.09 -8.51 4.59
CA THR A 2 10.83 -9.12 3.45
C THR A 2 11.81 -8.15 2.76
N GLY A 3 11.42 -6.88 2.56
CA GLY A 3 12.34 -5.88 2.01
C GLY A 3 13.58 -5.64 2.89
N PHE A 4 13.45 -5.72 4.22
CA PHE A 4 14.60 -5.57 5.13
C PHE A 4 15.49 -6.81 5.08
N ALA A 5 14.90 -8.01 5.00
CA ALA A 5 15.65 -9.24 4.79
C ALA A 5 16.44 -9.20 3.47
N ALA A 6 15.83 -8.74 2.38
CA ALA A 6 16.50 -8.56 1.09
C ALA A 6 17.64 -7.53 1.15
N ALA A 7 17.48 -6.45 1.93
CA ALA A 7 18.51 -5.43 2.10
C ALA A 7 19.76 -5.95 2.82
N VAL A 8 19.59 -6.83 3.82
CA VAL A 8 20.70 -7.29 4.67
C VAL A 8 21.31 -8.62 4.21
N TYR A 9 20.53 -9.47 3.53
CA TYR A 9 21.04 -10.75 3.02
C TYR A 9 22.15 -10.51 2.00
N MET A 10 23.36 -11.01 2.30
CA MET A 10 24.56 -10.77 1.51
C MET A 10 24.83 -9.28 1.16
N ARG A 11 24.40 -8.36 2.03
CA ARG A 11 24.46 -6.89 1.83
C ARG A 11 23.61 -6.37 0.65
N GLY A 12 22.61 -7.15 0.23
CA GLY A 12 21.62 -6.72 -0.75
C GLY A 12 21.38 -7.78 -1.82
N VAL A 13 20.13 -8.23 -1.92
CA VAL A 13 19.64 -9.04 -3.04
C VAL A 13 18.35 -8.45 -3.59
N ARG A 14 18.13 -8.63 -4.90
CA ARG A 14 16.91 -8.15 -5.57
C ARG A 14 15.67 -8.79 -4.95
N PHE A 15 14.59 -8.01 -4.84
CA PHE A 15 13.28 -8.50 -4.42
C PHE A 15 12.16 -7.80 -5.18
N LEU A 16 11.04 -8.50 -5.37
CA LEU A 16 9.78 -7.93 -5.86
C LEU A 16 8.81 -7.75 -4.69
N GLN A 17 7.96 -6.73 -4.77
CA GLN A 17 6.80 -6.62 -3.90
C GLN A 17 5.55 -7.06 -4.65
N VAL A 18 4.74 -7.92 -4.03
CA VAL A 18 3.42 -8.32 -4.53
C VAL A 18 2.42 -8.05 -3.40
N PRO A 19 2.03 -6.78 -3.17
CA PRO A 19 1.16 -6.41 -2.07
C PRO A 19 -0.27 -6.91 -2.29
N THR A 20 -0.81 -7.63 -1.32
CA THR A 20 -2.15 -8.24 -1.39
C THR A 20 -3.19 -7.58 -0.49
N THR A 21 -2.85 -6.45 0.14
CA THR A 21 -3.80 -5.62 0.87
C THR A 21 -3.86 -4.24 0.25
N LEU A 22 -5.02 -3.60 0.28
CA LEU A 22 -5.19 -2.26 -0.27
C LEU A 22 -4.24 -1.26 0.40
N LEU A 23 -4.10 -1.33 1.73
CA LEU A 23 -3.13 -0.54 2.49
C LEU A 23 -1.70 -0.70 1.95
N ALA A 24 -1.28 -1.94 1.68
CA ALA A 24 0.05 -2.19 1.17
C ALA A 24 0.24 -1.69 -0.28
N GLN A 25 -0.82 -1.73 -1.09
CA GLN A 25 -0.83 -1.27 -2.48
C GLN A 25 -0.73 0.26 -2.59
N VAL A 26 -1.27 1.01 -1.63
CA VAL A 26 -1.29 2.49 -1.64
C VAL A 26 -0.24 3.19 -0.75
N ASP A 27 0.42 2.47 0.17
CA ASP A 27 1.40 3.08 1.07
C ASP A 27 2.76 2.37 1.01
N SER A 28 2.76 1.06 1.26
CA SER A 28 4.02 0.31 1.40
C SER A 28 4.76 0.01 0.09
N SER A 29 4.09 0.20 -1.05
CA SER A 29 4.61 0.05 -2.40
C SER A 29 5.56 1.18 -2.81
N VAL A 30 5.55 2.30 -2.08
CA VAL A 30 6.31 3.51 -2.41
C VAL A 30 7.28 3.90 -1.27
N GLY A 31 8.46 4.40 -1.63
CA GLY A 31 9.41 5.01 -0.68
C GLY A 31 10.47 4.08 -0.08
N GLY A 32 10.43 2.77 -0.36
CA GLY A 32 11.51 1.82 -0.03
C GLY A 32 11.80 1.65 1.46
N LYS A 33 10.91 2.11 2.36
CA LYS A 33 11.07 1.95 3.80
C LYS A 33 10.82 0.49 4.17
N THR A 34 11.84 -0.16 4.73
CA THR A 34 11.73 -1.55 5.20
C THR A 34 12.17 -1.63 6.65
N ALA A 35 11.37 -2.26 7.50
CA ALA A 35 11.68 -2.33 8.92
C ALA A 35 11.08 -3.57 9.60
N VAL A 36 11.55 -3.80 10.84
CA VAL A 36 11.00 -4.72 11.83
C VAL A 36 10.84 -3.99 13.17
N ASN A 37 10.02 -4.56 14.05
CA ASN A 37 9.78 -4.00 15.37
C ASN A 37 10.87 -4.42 16.36
N HIS A 38 11.10 -3.56 17.35
CA HIS A 38 11.83 -3.87 18.58
C HIS A 38 10.82 -3.84 19.74
N PRO A 39 11.00 -4.58 20.85
CA PRO A 39 10.07 -4.53 21.99
C PRO A 39 9.80 -3.12 22.53
N LEU A 40 10.77 -2.20 22.36
CA LEU A 40 10.69 -0.81 22.80
C LEU A 40 10.17 0.16 21.72
N GLY A 41 9.87 -0.29 20.50
CA GLY A 41 9.43 0.62 19.44
C GLY A 41 9.10 -0.03 18.10
N LYS A 42 8.08 0.53 17.44
CA LYS A 42 7.64 0.10 16.11
C LYS A 42 8.60 0.61 15.03
N ASN A 43 8.95 -0.23 14.07
CA ASN A 43 9.78 0.11 12.91
C ASN A 43 11.15 0.74 13.23
N MET A 44 11.75 0.42 14.38
CA MET A 44 13.01 1.04 14.83
C MET A 44 14.27 0.50 14.14
N ILE A 45 14.19 -0.70 13.56
CA ILE A 45 15.33 -1.37 12.91
C ILE A 45 14.95 -1.62 11.45
N GLY A 46 15.70 -1.04 10.52
CA GLY A 46 15.33 -1.07 9.11
C GLY A 46 16.39 -0.54 8.17
N ALA A 47 16.02 -0.49 6.89
CA ALA A 47 16.81 0.05 5.80
C ALA A 47 15.91 0.70 4.75
N PHE A 48 16.46 1.67 4.01
CA PHE A 48 15.88 2.14 2.76
C PHE A 48 16.39 1.24 1.62
N TYR A 49 15.52 0.40 1.06
CA TYR A 49 15.89 -0.57 0.04
C TYR A 49 14.73 -0.75 -0.95
N GLN A 50 14.99 -0.42 -2.23
CA GLN A 50 13.96 -0.38 -3.26
C GLN A 50 13.70 -1.77 -3.87
N PRO A 51 12.44 -2.15 -4.09
CA PRO A 51 12.13 -3.32 -4.89
C PRO A 51 12.54 -3.10 -6.35
N VAL A 52 12.77 -4.19 -7.08
CA VAL A 52 13.01 -4.10 -8.53
C VAL A 52 11.72 -3.90 -9.34
N ALA A 53 10.59 -4.29 -8.76
CA ALA A 53 9.24 -4.09 -9.29
C ALA A 53 8.21 -4.25 -8.16
N VAL A 54 7.05 -3.61 -8.34
CA VAL A 54 5.86 -3.79 -7.51
C VAL A 54 4.74 -4.27 -8.42
N GLU A 55 4.21 -5.47 -8.16
CA GLU A 55 3.12 -6.04 -8.95
C GLU A 55 1.84 -6.03 -8.15
N ILE A 56 0.87 -5.28 -8.66
CA ILE A 56 -0.43 -5.07 -8.02
C ILE A 56 -1.49 -5.74 -8.87
N ASP A 57 -2.05 -6.82 -8.34
CA ASP A 57 -3.26 -7.46 -8.84
C ASP A 57 -4.42 -7.05 -7.92
N THR A 58 -5.45 -6.41 -8.47
CA THR A 58 -6.62 -5.96 -7.71
C THR A 58 -7.54 -7.12 -7.33
N ASP A 59 -7.49 -8.25 -8.04
CA ASP A 59 -8.40 -9.37 -7.81
C ASP A 59 -8.19 -10.03 -6.44
N VAL A 60 -6.97 -9.95 -5.90
CA VAL A 60 -6.65 -10.47 -4.55
C VAL A 60 -7.46 -9.77 -3.45
N LEU A 61 -7.92 -8.55 -3.68
CA LEU A 61 -8.72 -7.78 -2.72
C LEU A 61 -10.11 -8.39 -2.50
N ASN A 62 -10.64 -9.16 -3.47
CA ASN A 62 -11.93 -9.85 -3.33
C ASN A 62 -11.93 -10.90 -2.21
N THR A 63 -10.74 -11.37 -1.80
CA THR A 63 -10.59 -12.32 -0.69
C THR A 63 -10.22 -11.64 0.63
N LEU A 64 -9.98 -10.33 0.60
CA LEU A 64 -9.54 -9.57 1.75
C LEU A 64 -10.73 -9.27 2.68
N PRO A 65 -10.60 -9.43 4.01
CA PRO A 65 -11.67 -9.07 4.93
C PRO A 65 -12.11 -7.62 4.76
N ALA A 66 -13.42 -7.35 4.77
CA ALA A 66 -13.98 -6.01 4.55
C ALA A 66 -13.39 -4.93 5.49
N ARG A 67 -12.99 -5.31 6.70
CA ARG A 67 -12.30 -4.42 7.64
C ARG A 67 -10.92 -3.97 7.14
N GLU A 68 -10.16 -4.87 6.52
CA GLU A 68 -8.84 -4.57 5.97
C GLU A 68 -8.94 -3.74 4.69
N VAL A 69 -9.96 -3.97 3.86
CA VAL A 69 -10.31 -3.09 2.74
C VAL A 69 -10.59 -1.67 3.26
N SER A 70 -11.44 -1.54 4.28
CA SER A 70 -11.78 -0.25 4.88
C SER A 70 -10.55 0.47 5.46
N ALA A 71 -9.61 -0.27 6.06
CA ALA A 71 -8.35 0.30 6.54
C ALA A 71 -7.48 0.85 5.41
N GLY A 72 -7.41 0.17 4.26
CA GLY A 72 -6.72 0.67 3.07
C GLY A 72 -7.37 1.92 2.48
N LEU A 73 -8.70 1.95 2.41
CA LEU A 73 -9.45 3.13 1.92
C LEU A 73 -9.23 4.37 2.78
N ALA A 74 -8.97 4.22 4.07
CA ALA A 74 -8.63 5.35 4.93
C ALA A 74 -7.33 6.06 4.49
N GLU A 75 -6.34 5.30 4.02
CA GLU A 75 -5.10 5.88 3.48
C GLU A 75 -5.33 6.52 2.10
N VAL A 76 -6.19 5.93 1.25
CA VAL A 76 -6.60 6.55 -0.01
C VAL A 76 -7.22 7.93 0.24
N ILE A 77 -8.16 8.01 1.18
CA ILE A 77 -8.80 9.27 1.59
C ILE A 77 -7.78 10.27 2.14
N LYS A 78 -6.83 9.80 2.95
CA LYS A 78 -5.75 10.65 3.50
C LYS A 78 -5.05 11.40 2.37
N TYR A 79 -4.64 10.72 1.29
CA TYR A 79 -3.95 11.38 0.17
C TYR A 79 -4.79 12.49 -0.47
N GLY A 80 -6.08 12.28 -0.68
CA GLY A 80 -6.98 13.34 -1.16
C GLY A 80 -7.01 14.55 -0.24
N LEU A 81 -7.09 14.32 1.09
CA LEU A 81 -7.16 15.40 2.07
C LEU A 81 -5.85 16.19 2.22
N ILE A 82 -4.69 15.56 2.08
CA ILE A 82 -3.39 16.20 2.33
C ILE A 82 -2.65 16.67 1.07
N LEU A 83 -2.97 16.12 -0.12
CA LEU A 83 -2.20 16.39 -1.35
C LEU A 83 -3.05 16.78 -2.56
N ASP A 84 -4.26 16.25 -2.72
CA ASP A 84 -5.05 16.43 -3.95
C ASP A 84 -6.56 16.62 -3.68
N PRO A 85 -7.04 17.88 -3.61
CA PRO A 85 -8.45 18.18 -3.40
C PRO A 85 -9.38 17.62 -4.49
N ALA A 86 -8.90 17.51 -5.74
CA ALA A 86 -9.70 16.93 -6.81
C ALA A 86 -9.84 15.42 -6.64
N PHE A 87 -8.79 14.76 -6.15
CA PHE A 87 -8.86 13.35 -5.77
C PHE A 87 -9.75 13.12 -4.55
N TRP A 88 -9.77 14.04 -3.59
CA TRP A 88 -10.74 14.01 -2.48
C TRP A 88 -12.20 14.03 -2.99
N THR A 89 -12.56 15.00 -3.84
CA THR A 89 -13.91 15.06 -4.42
C THR A 89 -14.23 13.81 -5.22
N TRP A 90 -13.28 13.30 -6.00
CA TRP A 90 -13.46 12.04 -6.71
C TRP A 90 -13.72 10.85 -5.76
N CYS A 91 -13.03 10.78 -4.62
CA CYS A 91 -13.29 9.74 -3.62
C CYS A 91 -14.72 9.84 -3.05
N GLU A 92 -15.21 11.05 -2.79
CA GLU A 92 -16.60 11.28 -2.31
C GLU A 92 -17.63 10.81 -3.35
N ASP A 93 -17.41 11.12 -4.63
CA ASP A 93 -18.31 10.75 -5.72
C ASP A 93 -18.32 9.23 -6.00
N ASN A 94 -17.23 8.52 -5.65
CA ASN A 94 -17.03 7.10 -5.98
C ASN A 94 -17.01 6.17 -4.75
N VAL A 95 -17.49 6.61 -3.58
CA VAL A 95 -17.47 5.82 -2.33
C VAL A 95 -18.06 4.42 -2.49
N GLN A 96 -19.19 4.30 -3.19
CA GLN A 96 -19.86 3.01 -3.33
C GLN A 96 -19.04 2.06 -4.21
N GLN A 97 -18.51 2.56 -5.34
CA GLN A 97 -17.65 1.78 -6.24
C GLN A 97 -16.37 1.32 -5.52
N LEU A 98 -15.76 2.19 -4.70
CA LEU A 98 -14.60 1.84 -3.88
C LEU A 98 -14.91 0.75 -2.84
N ARG A 99 -16.10 0.79 -2.22
CA ARG A 99 -16.53 -0.23 -1.26
C ARG A 99 -16.87 -1.56 -1.89
N ASP A 100 -17.44 -1.52 -3.10
CA ASP A 100 -17.81 -2.70 -3.86
C ASP A 100 -16.61 -3.32 -4.61
N LEU A 101 -15.41 -2.76 -4.42
CA LEU A 101 -14.17 -3.17 -5.09
C LEU A 101 -14.30 -3.12 -6.62
N ASP A 102 -14.99 -2.11 -7.15
CA ASP A 102 -15.05 -1.88 -8.58
C ASP A 102 -13.62 -1.81 -9.17
N PRO A 103 -13.28 -2.65 -10.17
CA PRO A 103 -11.91 -2.76 -10.65
C PRO A 103 -11.32 -1.44 -11.18
N GLU A 104 -12.13 -0.62 -11.85
CA GLU A 104 -11.67 0.64 -12.43
C GLU A 104 -11.45 1.69 -11.32
N ALA A 105 -12.40 1.79 -10.37
CA ALA A 105 -12.28 2.71 -9.24
C ALA A 105 -11.08 2.35 -8.35
N ILE A 106 -10.87 1.07 -8.05
CA ILE A 106 -9.73 0.61 -7.24
C ILE A 106 -8.41 0.86 -7.96
N ALA A 107 -8.30 0.52 -9.24
CA ALA A 107 -7.08 0.76 -10.01
C ALA A 107 -6.74 2.27 -10.08
N TYR A 108 -7.76 3.13 -10.21
CA TYR A 108 -7.56 4.57 -10.16
C TYR A 108 -7.11 5.04 -8.78
N ALA A 109 -7.76 4.58 -7.71
CA ALA A 109 -7.39 4.91 -6.34
C ALA A 109 -5.95 4.50 -6.00
N ILE A 110 -5.53 3.30 -6.43
CA ILE A 110 -4.16 2.81 -6.21
C ILE A 110 -3.14 3.65 -6.97
N ARG A 111 -3.45 4.10 -8.18
CA ARG A 111 -2.54 4.92 -8.99
C ARG A 111 -2.37 6.33 -8.42
N ARG A 112 -3.37 6.85 -7.72
CA ARG A 112 -3.41 8.21 -7.17
C ARG A 112 -2.93 8.29 -5.73
N GLY A 113 -3.08 7.21 -4.96
CA GLY A 113 -2.48 7.04 -3.65
C GLY A 113 -0.96 6.88 -3.70
#